data_AF-H0EG48-F1
#
_entry.id   AF-H0EG48-F1
#
_cell.length_a   1.000
_cell.length_b   1.000
_cell.length_c   1.000
_cell.angle_alpha   90.00
_cell.angle_beta   90.00
_cell.angle_gamma   90.00
#
_symmetry.space_group_name_H-M   'P 1'
#
loop_
_entity.id
_entity.type
_entity.pdbx_description
1 polymer ?
#
loop_
_entity_poly.entity_id
_entity_poly.type
_entity_poly.pdbx_seq_one_letter_code
_entity_poly.pdbx_strand_id
1 'polypeptide(L)' 'MTQNIIAAIEECGVRAIVSKGWSKLGGGLEHEKILFIDDCPHEWLFQHVSAVIHHGGAGTTACGLLNGLPTGIVPFFGE' A
#
# COMPACT_ATOMS: atom_id res chain seq x y z
N MET A 1 -11.25 8.78 -1.02
CA MET A 1 -10.02 8.03 -0.69
C MET A 1 -9.34 7.49 -1.95
N THR A 2 -9.94 6.56 -2.71
CA THR A 2 -9.34 5.99 -3.93
C THR A 2 -8.77 7.05 -4.89
N GLN A 3 -9.52 8.10 -5.22
CA GLN A 3 -9.05 9.16 -6.13
C GLN A 3 -7.83 9.91 -5.60
N ASN A 4 -7.76 10.17 -4.30
CA ASN A 4 -6.60 10.83 -3.69
C ASN A 4 -5.36 9.92 -3.75
N ILE A 5 -5.53 8.61 -3.55
CA ILE A 5 -4.45 7.63 -3.67
C ILE A 5 -3.94 7.59 -5.11
N ILE A 6 -4.84 7.53 -6.11
CA ILE A 6 -4.48 7.55 -7.53
C ILE A 6 -3.72 8.83 -7.87
N ALA A 7 -4.27 10.00 -7.53
CA ALA A 7 -3.64 11.29 -7.80
C ALA A 7 -2.24 11.40 -7.18
N ALA A 8 -2.06 10.92 -5.94
CA ALA A 8 -0.74 10.90 -5.30
C ALA A 8 0.25 9.99 -6.03
N ILE A 9 -0.18 8.81 -6.50
CA ILE A 9 0.67 7.89 -7.27
C ILE A 9 1.08 8.50 -8.61
N GLU A 10 0.14 9.16 -9.29
CA GLU A 10 0.39 9.87 -10.55
C GLU A 10 1.37 11.04 -10.36
N GLU A 11 1.18 11.85 -9.32
CA GLU A 11 2.08 12.96 -8.98
C GLU A 11 3.49 12.47 -8.62
N CYS A 12 3.59 11.35 -7.88
CA CYS A 12 4.87 10.72 -7.59
C CYS A 12 5.51 10.05 -8.83
N GLY A 13 4.75 9.82 -9.90
CA GLY A 13 5.26 9.19 -11.13
C GLY A 13 5.66 7.72 -10.97
N VAL A 14 5.12 7.02 -9.96
CA VAL A 14 5.50 5.64 -9.63
C VAL A 14 4.46 4.62 -10.06
N ARG A 15 4.82 3.33 -9.99
CA ARG A 15 3.87 2.21 -10.01
C ARG A 15 3.51 1.84 -8.58
N ALA A 16 2.29 1.38 -8.35
CA ALA A 16 1.82 1.04 -7.02
C ALA A 16 1.04 -0.28 -6.99
N ILE A 17 1.16 -0.96 -5.85
CA ILE A 17 0.26 -2.04 -5.46
C ILE A 17 -0.61 -1.48 -4.33
N VAL A 18 -1.93 -1.52 -4.49
CA VAL A 18 -2.88 -0.98 -3.52
C VAL A 18 -3.73 -2.12 -2.99
N SER A 19 -3.60 -2.43 -1.70
CA SER A 19 -4.51 -3.35 -1.04
C SER A 19 -5.90 -2.72 -0.95
N LYS A 20 -6.92 -3.41 -1.46
CA LYS A 20 -8.30 -2.93 -1.49
C LYS A 20 -8.89 -2.78 -0.09
N GLY A 21 -8.47 -3.66 0.81
CA GLY A 21 -8.99 -3.76 2.19
C GLY A 21 -10.51 -3.90 2.24
N TRP A 22 -11.07 -3.74 3.44
CA TRP A 22 -12.53 -3.85 3.64
C TRP A 22 -13.32 -2.74 2.95
N SER A 23 -12.69 -1.59 2.70
CA SER A 23 -13.29 -0.46 1.98
C SER A 23 -13.38 -0.67 0.46
N LYS A 24 -12.88 -1.81 -0.07
CA LYS A 24 -12.90 -2.16 -1.49
C LYS A 24 -12.38 -1.02 -2.37
N LEU A 25 -11.21 -0.48 -2.01
CA LEU A 25 -10.55 0.58 -2.77
C LEU A 25 -10.39 0.18 -4.24
N GLY A 26 -10.33 1.16 -5.13
CA GLY A 26 -10.35 0.91 -6.58
C GLY A 26 -11.74 0.63 -7.14
N GLY A 27 -12.66 -0.01 -6.43
CA GLY A 27 -14.05 -0.17 -6.88
C GLY A 27 -14.21 -0.84 -8.26
N GLY A 28 -13.27 -1.71 -8.65
CA GLY A 28 -13.25 -2.33 -9.98
C GLY A 28 -12.65 -1.46 -11.10
N LEU A 29 -12.07 -0.31 -10.76
CA LEU A 29 -11.29 0.50 -11.71
C LEU A 29 -10.03 -0.27 -12.14
N GLU A 30 -9.76 -0.21 -13.43
CA GLU A 30 -8.49 -0.64 -14.01
C GLU A 30 -7.58 0.58 -14.23
N HIS A 31 -6.29 0.40 -13.99
CA HIS A 31 -5.31 1.48 -14.14
C HIS A 31 -3.96 0.91 -14.57
N GLU A 32 -3.29 1.56 -15.52
CA GLU A 32 -2.07 1.02 -16.15
C GLU A 32 -0.90 0.85 -15.16
N LYS A 33 -0.78 1.77 -14.19
CA LYS A 33 0.33 1.80 -13.21
C LYS A 33 -0.05 1.28 -11.81
N ILE A 34 -1.31 0.94 -11.58
CA ILE A 34 -1.81 0.58 -10.24
C ILE A 34 -2.43 -0.79 -10.28
N LEU A 35 -1.87 -1.71 -9.51
CA LEU A 35 -2.43 -3.03 -9.29
C LEU A 35 -3.23 -3.04 -7.99
N PHE A 36 -4.55 -3.13 -8.09
CA PHE A 36 -5.41 -3.31 -6.91
C PHE A 36 -5.48 -4.79 -6.52
N ILE A 37 -5.04 -5.12 -5.31
CA ILE A 37 -5.00 -6.49 -4.80
C ILE A 37 -5.95 -6.67 -3.62
N ASP A 38 -6.45 -7.89 -3.44
CA ASP A 38 -7.11 -8.30 -2.21
C ASP A 38 -6.03 -8.72 -1.19
N ASP A 39 -6.26 -9.76 -0.38
CA ASP A 39 -5.28 -10.19 0.62
C ASP A 39 -4.04 -10.81 -0.04
N CYS A 40 -2.86 -10.42 0.46
CA CYS A 40 -1.57 -10.95 0.04
C CYS A 40 -0.63 -11.02 1.27
N PRO A 41 0.13 -12.12 1.46
CA PRO A 41 1.07 -12.21 2.57
C PRO A 41 2.12 -11.08 2.50
N HIS A 42 2.14 -10.20 3.51
CA HIS A 42 3.07 -9.06 3.54
C HIS A 42 4.53 -9.50 3.53
N GLU A 43 4.89 -10.60 4.19
CA GLU A 43 6.27 -11.13 4.20
C GLU A 43 6.77 -11.46 2.79
N TRP A 44 5.90 -11.99 1.94
CA TRP A 44 6.23 -12.24 0.54
C TRP A 44 6.18 -10.93 -0.27
N LEU A 45 5.11 -10.15 -0.14
CA LEU A 45 4.92 -8.95 -0.94
C LEU A 45 6.05 -7.94 -0.74
N PHE A 46 6.52 -7.78 0.50
CA PHE A 46 7.50 -6.75 0.86
C PHE A 46 8.89 -7.03 0.27
N GLN A 47 9.18 -8.28 -0.10
CA GLN A 47 10.40 -8.63 -0.84
C GLN A 47 10.40 -8.12 -2.29
N HIS A 48 9.26 -7.65 -2.80
CA HIS A 48 9.05 -7.31 -4.21
C HIS A 48 8.69 -5.83 -4.43
N VAL A 49 8.79 -4.99 -3.40
CA VAL A 49 8.48 -3.56 -3.46
C VAL A 49 9.66 -2.71 -3.01
N SER A 50 9.69 -1.45 -3.43
CA SER A 50 10.78 -0.53 -3.11
C SER A 50 10.51 0.35 -1.87
N ALA A 51 9.25 0.47 -1.45
CA ALA A 51 8.81 1.25 -0.30
C ALA A 51 7.40 0.80 0.13
N VAL A 52 7.00 1.12 1.36
CA VAL A 52 5.69 0.77 1.90
C VAL A 52 5.04 2.00 2.55
N ILE A 53 3.77 2.25 2.21
CA ILE A 53 2.92 3.20 2.92
C ILE A 53 1.81 2.40 3.61
N HIS A 54 1.69 2.52 4.94
CA HIS A 54 0.68 1.79 5.71
C HIS A 54 0.20 2.60 6.92
N HIS A 55 -0.81 2.09 7.64
CA HIS A 55 -1.49 2.83 8.71
C HIS A 55 -0.75 2.83 10.06
N GLY A 56 0.36 2.12 10.20
CA GLY A 56 1.11 2.00 11.47
C GLY A 56 0.95 0.69 12.23
N GLY A 57 0.03 -0.20 11.83
CA GLY A 57 -0.20 -1.46 12.55
C GLY A 57 1.07 -2.29 12.75
N ALA A 58 1.27 -2.79 13.98
CA ALA A 58 2.53 -3.38 14.45
C ALA A 58 3.12 -4.45 13.52
N GLY A 59 2.29 -5.35 12.99
CA GLY A 59 2.75 -6.42 12.08
C GLY A 59 3.30 -5.89 10.75
N THR A 60 2.63 -4.91 10.15
CA THR A 60 3.07 -4.30 8.90
C THR A 60 4.31 -3.44 9.11
N THR A 61 4.36 -2.69 10.22
CA THR A 61 5.54 -1.91 10.64
C THR A 61 6.75 -2.82 10.80
N ALA A 62 6.62 -3.90 11.57
CA ALA A 62 7.69 -4.86 11.80
C ALA A 62 8.16 -5.50 10.49
N CYS A 63 7.23 -5.90 9.60
CA CYS A 63 7.57 -6.48 8.31
C CYS A 63 8.37 -5.51 7.42
N GLY A 64 7.95 -4.24 7.36
CA GLY A 64 8.66 -3.20 6.61
C GLY A 64 10.08 -2.98 7.12
N LEU A 65 10.25 -2.88 8.45
CA LEU A 65 11.54 -2.72 9.10
C LEU A 65 12.47 -3.94 8.89
N LEU A 66 11.93 -5.15 9.02
CA LEU A 66 12.68 -6.40 8.82
C LEU A 66 13.21 -6.54 7.39
N ASN A 67 12.46 -6.03 6.40
CA ASN A 67 12.89 -6.01 5.00
C ASN A 67 13.72 -4.77 4.63
N GLY A 68 14.02 -3.87 5.58
CA GLY A 68 14.83 -2.68 5.34
C GLY A 68 14.19 -1.68 4.37
N LEU A 69 12.86 -1.68 4.27
CA LEU A 69 12.14 -0.84 3.31
C LEU A 69 11.97 0.59 3.84
N PRO A 70 12.12 1.62 2.98
CA PRO A 70 11.57 2.94 3.26
C PRO A 70 10.07 2.83 3.60
N THR A 71 9.72 3.20 4.83
CA THR A 71 8.35 3.07 5.36
C THR A 71 7.76 4.44 5.67
N GLY A 72 6.60 4.73 5.10
CA GLY A 72 5.75 5.88 5.41
C GLY A 72 4.52 5.46 6.20
N ILE A 73 4.27 6.11 7.34
CA ILE A 73 3.10 5.82 8.17
C ILE A 73 2.06 6.91 7.98
N VAL A 74 0.85 6.54 7.55
CA VAL A 74 -0.32 7.42 7.45
C VAL A 74 -1.35 6.93 8.48
N PRO A 75 -1.29 7.41 9.72
CA PRO A 75 -2.08 6.86 10.81
C PRO A 75 -3.58 7.10 10.57
N PHE A 76 -4.37 6.04 10.71
CA PHE A 76 -5.82 6.10 10.63
C PHE A 76 -6.42 5.04 11.56
N PHE A 77 -7.02 5.52 12.67
CA PHE A 77 -7.80 4.82 13.71
C PHE A 77 -7.35 3.40 14.15
N GLY A 78 -7.14 3.23 15.46
CA GLY A 78 -6.47 2.04 16.01
C GLY A 78 -4.96 2.24 16.10
N GLU A 79 -4.26 1.36 16.82
CA GLU A 79 -2.80 1.44 17.06
C GLU A 79 -1.97 1.62 15.78
#